data_AF-A0A452RNI9-F1
#
_entry.id   AF-A0A452RNI9-F1
#
_cell.length_a   1.000
_cell.length_b   1.000
_cell.length_c   1.000
_cell.angle_alpha   90.00
_cell.angle_beta   90.00
_cell.angle_gamma   90.00
#
_symmetry.space_group_name_H-M   'P 1'
#
loop_
_entity.id
_entity.type
_entity.pdbx_description
1 polymer ?
#
loop_
_entity_poly.entity_id
_entity_poly.type
_entity_poly.pdbx_seq_one_letter_code
_entity_poly.pdbx_strand_id
1 'polypeptide(L)'
;MRLSLSVLLVTLALCCYEANAVVCPDVITDLSQYLLLPEPIYKITLEKYDPPPELIQAKMTVKACSDQISFAHRWLIAKALEKILVKCGI
;
A
#
# COMPACT_ATOMS: atom_id res chain seq x y z
N MET A 1 -20.58 15.25 -28.92
CA MET A 1 -19.25 14.79 -28.46
C MET A 1 -19.35 14.14 -27.08
N ARG A 2 -19.90 12.93 -26.99
CA ARG A 2 -19.96 12.14 -25.74
C ARG A 2 -19.27 10.78 -25.86
N LEU A 3 -19.17 10.24 -27.08
CA LEU A 3 -18.50 8.98 -27.37
C LEU A 3 -16.99 9.02 -27.11
N SER A 4 -16.33 10.15 -27.32
CA SER A 4 -14.88 10.28 -27.11
C SER A 4 -14.48 10.00 -25.66
N LEU A 5 -15.30 10.40 -24.69
CA LEU A 5 -15.01 10.24 -23.27
C LEU A 5 -15.23 8.79 -22.81
N SER A 6 -16.29 8.13 -23.31
CA SER A 6 -16.53 6.70 -23.06
C SER A 6 -15.44 5.83 -23.68
N VAL A 7 -15.02 6.12 -24.90
CA VAL A 7 -13.94 5.39 -25.57
C VAL A 7 -12.61 5.60 -24.84
N LEU A 8 -12.31 6.82 -24.39
CA LEU A 8 -11.12 7.12 -23.58
C LEU A 8 -11.09 6.33 -22.27
N LEU A 9 -12.21 6.24 -21.55
CA LEU A 9 -12.28 5.49 -20.30
C LEU A 9 -12.13 3.98 -20.52
N VAL A 10 -12.71 3.45 -21.60
CA VAL A 10 -12.57 2.03 -21.97
C VAL A 10 -11.13 1.74 -22.40
N THR A 11 -10.51 2.61 -23.21
CA THR A 11 -9.09 2.47 -23.54
C THR A 11 -8.21 2.64 -22.32
N LEU A 12 -8.52 3.52 -21.36
CA LEU A 12 -7.72 3.63 -20.15
C LEU A 12 -7.85 2.36 -19.29
N ALA A 13 -9.03 1.76 -19.20
CA ALA A 13 -9.24 0.48 -18.52
C ALA A 13 -8.56 -0.70 -19.22
N LEU A 14 -8.48 -0.69 -20.56
CA LEU A 14 -7.84 -1.73 -21.37
C LEU A 14 -6.33 -1.50 -21.56
N CYS A 15 -5.87 -0.26 -21.51
CA CYS A 15 -4.47 0.16 -21.57
C CYS A 15 -3.89 0.38 -20.16
N CYS A 16 -4.67 0.15 -19.10
CA CYS A 16 -4.13 -0.23 -17.80
C CYS A 16 -3.33 -1.52 -18.06
N TYR A 17 -2.04 -1.30 -18.31
CA TYR A 17 -1.00 -2.30 -18.49
C TYR A 17 -1.32 -3.48 -17.57
N GLU A 18 -1.34 -4.70 -18.11
CA GLU A 18 -1.50 -5.90 -17.29
C GLU A 18 -0.58 -5.75 -16.08
N ALA A 19 -1.16 -5.75 -14.87
CA ALA A 19 -0.42 -5.64 -13.63
C ALA A 19 0.26 -7.00 -13.33
N ASN A 20 1.03 -7.49 -14.31
CA ASN A 20 1.86 -8.69 -14.23
C ASN A 20 3.18 -8.41 -13.50
N ALA A 21 3.33 -7.21 -12.94
CA ALA A 21 4.49 -6.85 -12.17
C ALA A 21 4.44 -7.57 -10.81
N VAL A 22 5.46 -8.39 -10.55
CA VAL A 22 5.69 -8.99 -9.23
C VAL A 22 5.80 -7.87 -8.20
N VAL A 23 5.07 -7.98 -7.10
CA VAL A 23 5.09 -6.96 -6.04
C VAL A 23 6.48 -6.88 -5.44
N CYS A 24 7.00 -5.65 -5.31
CA CYS A 24 8.30 -5.42 -4.68
C CYS A 24 8.32 -5.95 -3.22
N PRO A 25 9.30 -6.79 -2.84
CA PRO A 25 9.39 -7.33 -1.47
C PRO A 25 9.44 -6.26 -0.37
N ASP A 26 10.05 -5.11 -0.66
CA ASP A 26 10.08 -3.98 0.28
C ASP A 26 8.71 -3.36 0.50
N VAL A 27 7.85 -3.33 -0.53
CA VAL A 27 6.46 -2.85 -0.40
C VAL A 27 5.64 -3.79 0.49
N ILE A 28 5.82 -5.10 0.33
CA ILE A 28 5.16 -6.11 1.17
C ILE A 28 5.60 -5.95 2.63
N THR A 29 6.90 -5.77 2.84
CA THR A 29 7.49 -5.60 4.16
C THR A 29 7.03 -4.30 4.81
N ASP A 30 7.10 -3.18 4.08
CA ASP A 30 6.64 -1.86 4.57
C ASP A 30 5.15 -1.89 4.95
N LEU A 31 4.29 -2.47 4.12
CA LEU A 31 2.86 -2.54 4.39
C LEU A 31 2.54 -3.43 5.59
N SER A 32 3.25 -4.55 5.73
CA SER A 32 3.10 -5.43 6.89
C SER A 32 3.57 -4.74 8.17
N GLN A 33 4.72 -4.06 8.12
CA GLN A 33 5.27 -3.29 9.24
C GLN A 33 4.37 -2.12 9.61
N TYR A 34 3.81 -1.41 8.62
CA TYR A 34 2.87 -0.32 8.82
C TYR A 34 1.64 -0.76 9.63
N LEU A 35 1.06 -1.92 9.26
CA LEU A 35 -0.15 -2.45 9.90
C LEU A 35 0.12 -3.00 11.30
N LEU A 36 1.29 -3.60 11.54
CA LEU A 36 1.52 -4.45 12.71
C LEU A 36 2.49 -3.87 13.74
N LEU A 37 3.47 -3.06 13.31
CA LEU A 37 4.44 -2.48 14.25
C LEU A 37 3.88 -1.25 14.98
N PRO A 38 4.30 -1.02 16.23
CA PRO A 38 4.09 0.25 16.92
C PRO A 38 4.72 1.42 16.16
N GLU A 39 4.11 2.60 16.28
CA GLU A 39 4.54 3.85 15.66
C GLU A 39 6.05 4.16 15.75
N PRO A 40 6.70 4.14 16.94
CA PRO A 40 8.13 4.46 17.02
C PRO A 40 9.02 3.46 16.29
N ILE A 41 8.64 2.17 16.28
CA ILE A 41 9.41 1.13 15.59
C ILE A 41 9.25 1.28 14.08
N TYR A 42 8.03 1.53 13.61
CA TYR A 42 7.77 1.75 12.18
C TYR A 42 8.48 3.00 11.65
N LYS A 43 8.56 4.07 12.43
CA LYS A 43 9.29 5.27 12.03
C LYS A 43 10.75 4.98 11.71
N ILE A 44 11.41 4.16 12.54
CA ILE A 44 12.81 3.73 12.32
C ILE A 44 12.93 2.92 11.03
N THR A 45 11.94 2.07 10.69
CA THR A 45 12.00 1.29 9.44
C THR A 45 11.88 2.14 8.19
N LEU A 46 11.39 3.38 8.28
CA LEU A 46 11.33 4.31 7.14
C LEU A 46 12.69 4.96 6.83
N GLU A 47 13.57 5.07 7.81
CA GLU A 47 14.89 5.71 7.64
C GLU A 47 15.79 4.96 6.66
N LYS A 48 15.57 3.64 6.48
CA LYS A 48 16.33 2.82 5.52
C LYS A 48 16.21 3.28 4.07
N TYR A 49 15.19 4.08 3.74
CA TYR A 49 14.96 4.59 2.39
C TYR A 49 15.56 5.97 2.15
N ASP A 50 16.23 6.57 3.14
CA ASP A 50 16.72 7.95 3.13
C ASP A 50 15.69 8.98 2.62
N PRO A 51 14.43 8.96 3.11
CA PRO A 51 13.40 9.86 2.60
C PRO A 51 13.54 11.26 3.22
N PRO A 52 13.10 12.32 2.52
CA PRO A 52 12.93 13.64 3.12
C PRO A 52 12.06 13.58 4.39
N PRO A 53 12.36 14.39 5.42
CA PRO A 53 11.62 14.39 6.69
C PRO A 53 10.10 14.60 6.51
N GLU A 54 9.72 15.38 5.49
CA GLU A 54 8.32 15.64 5.14
C GLU A 54 7.56 14.37 4.74
N LEU A 55 8.21 13.43 4.04
CA LEU A 55 7.58 12.17 3.64
C LEU A 55 7.41 11.22 4.82
N ILE A 56 8.37 11.19 5.75
CA ILE A 56 8.22 10.46 7.01
C ILE A 56 7.02 11.03 7.77
N GLN A 57 6.95 12.35 7.94
CA GLN A 57 5.86 12.99 8.66
C GLN A 57 4.49 12.70 8.04
N ALA A 58 4.39 12.77 6.70
CA ALA A 58 3.16 12.42 5.98
C ALA A 58 2.76 10.96 6.22
N LYS A 59 3.69 10.01 6.08
CA LYS A 59 3.45 8.58 6.31
C LYS A 59 3.02 8.31 7.77
N MET A 60 3.69 8.93 8.74
CA MET A 60 3.38 8.80 10.16
C MET A 60 2.02 9.40 10.53
N THR A 61 1.58 10.47 9.85
CA THR A 61 0.25 11.05 10.03
C THR A 61 -0.85 10.05 9.63
N VAL A 62 -0.68 9.34 8.52
CA VAL A 62 -1.64 8.30 8.09
C VAL A 62 -1.59 7.09 9.02
N LYS A 63 -0.40 6.72 9.50
CA LYS A 63 -0.24 5.65 10.50
C LYS A 63 -1.00 5.95 11.78
N ALA A 64 -0.88 7.16 12.34
CA ALA A 64 -1.58 7.54 13.56
C ALA A 64 -3.11 7.40 13.43
N CYS A 65 -3.67 7.69 12.24
CA CYS A 65 -5.08 7.44 11.95
C CYS A 65 -5.38 5.94 11.87
N SER A 66 -4.53 5.16 11.18
CA SER A 66 -4.71 3.72 11.00
C SER A 66 -4.55 2.93 12.29
N ASP A 67 -3.70 3.37 13.21
CA ASP A 67 -3.46 2.72 14.50
C ASP A 67 -4.65 2.85 15.47
N GLN A 68 -5.63 3.74 15.18
CA GLN A 68 -6.93 3.79 15.87
C GLN A 68 -7.79 2.54 15.56
N ILE A 69 -7.51 1.84 14.46
CA ILE A 69 -8.13 0.55 14.17
C ILE A 69 -7.56 -0.48 15.15
N SER A 70 -8.46 -1.26 15.77
CA SER A 70 -8.03 -2.27 16.73
C SER A 70 -7.05 -3.26 16.09
N PHE A 71 -6.08 -3.72 16.88
CA PHE A 71 -5.03 -4.61 16.39
C PHE A 71 -5.59 -5.85 15.68
N ALA A 72 -6.68 -6.43 16.20
CA ALA A 72 -7.36 -7.57 15.57
C ALA A 72 -7.84 -7.26 14.14
N HIS A 73 -8.40 -6.07 13.90
CA HIS A 73 -8.83 -5.68 12.55
C HIS A 73 -7.64 -5.37 11.63
N ARG A 74 -6.58 -4.73 12.13
CA ARG A 74 -5.34 -4.54 11.36
C ARG A 74 -4.70 -5.86 10.96
N TRP A 75 -4.73 -6.86 11.85
CA TRP A 75 -4.30 -8.23 11.55
C TRP A 75 -5.15 -8.88 10.46
N LEU A 76 -6.47 -8.74 10.50
CA LEU A 76 -7.36 -9.24 9.44
C LEU A 76 -7.06 -8.58 8.09
N ILE A 77 -6.77 -7.28 8.07
CA ILE A 77 -6.35 -6.55 6.86
C ILE A 77 -5.03 -7.12 6.32
N ALA A 78 -4.03 -7.33 7.18
CA ALA A 78 -2.75 -7.95 6.78
C ALA A 78 -2.96 -9.35 6.18
N LYS A 79 -3.85 -10.17 6.77
CA LYS A 79 -4.22 -11.48 6.21
C LYS A 79 -4.96 -11.39 4.88
N ALA A 80 -5.79 -10.38 4.67
CA ALA A 80 -6.44 -10.16 3.39
C ALA A 80 -5.41 -9.80 2.30
N LEU A 81 -4.46 -8.93 2.62
CA LEU A 81 -3.35 -8.56 1.73
C LEU A 81 -2.46 -9.76 1.38
N GLU A 82 -2.13 -10.60 2.35
CA GLU A 82 -1.40 -11.86 2.14
C GLU A 82 -2.11 -12.75 1.12
N LYS A 83 -3.43 -12.92 1.25
CA LYS A 83 -4.23 -13.70 0.29
C LYS A 83 -4.24 -13.09 -1.12
N ILE A 84 -4.24 -11.76 -1.23
CA ILE A 84 -4.16 -11.07 -2.52
C ILE A 84 -2.81 -11.34 -3.17
N LEU A 85 -1.71 -11.23 -2.41
CA LEU A 85 -0.36 -11.49 -2.91
C LEU A 85 -0.22 -12.93 -3.44
N VAL A 86 -0.72 -13.91 -2.70
CA VAL A 86 -0.71 -15.33 -3.13
C VAL A 86 -1.53 -15.54 -4.40
N LYS A 87 -2.66 -14.84 -4.56
CA LYS A 87 -3.53 -15.00 -5.75
C LYS A 87 -3.01 -14.25 -6.98
N CYS A 88 -2.38 -13.10 -6.78
CA CYS A 88 -1.99 -12.18 -7.85
C CYS A 88 -0.51 -12.31 -8.28
N GLY A 89 0.25 -13.26 -7.72
CA GLY A 89 1.58 -13.61 -8.20
C GLY A 89 2.72 -13.05 -7.35
N ILE A 90 3.02 -13.79 -6.29
CA ILE A 90 4.38 -14.23 -5.98
C ILE A 90 4.49 -15.68 -6.48
#